data_AF-A0A1Y5U0L7-F1
#
_entry.id   AF-A0A1Y5U0L7-F1
#
_cell.length_a   1.000
_cell.length_b   1.000
_cell.length_c   1.000
_cell.angle_alpha   90.00
_cell.angle_beta   90.00
_cell.angle_gamma   90.00
#
_symmetry.space_group_name_H-M   'P 1'
#
loop_
_entity.id
_entity.type
_entity.pdbx_description
1 polymer ?
#
loop_
_entity_poly.entity_id
_entity_poly.type
_entity_poly.pdbx_seq_one_letter_code
_entity_poly.pdbx_strand_id
1 'polypeptide(L)'
;MMEQDIRAVLHGLTLLVDDTKRASQLDAMRNYAAIMALCADLRRAADEYNGARNITMVISELENHMAAVAGLFPTWDLPRDQHLTGAHAAISKLAKGTCFGQSA
;
A
#
# COMPACT_ATOMS: atom_id res chain seq x y z
N MET A 1 3.71 7.36 15.59
CA MET A 1 2.62 7.93 14.74
C MET A 1 1.27 7.64 15.41
N MET A 2 0.30 8.55 15.47
CA MET A 2 -0.98 8.25 16.16
C MET A 2 -1.88 7.32 15.31
N GLU A 3 -2.81 6.60 15.94
CA GLU A 3 -3.76 5.73 15.22
C GLU A 3 -4.55 6.48 14.14
N GLN A 4 -4.92 7.74 14.41
CA GLN A 4 -5.60 8.60 13.45
C GLN A 4 -4.73 8.88 12.21
N ASP A 5 -3.42 9.06 12.38
CA ASP A 5 -2.48 9.27 11.29
C ASP A 5 -2.36 8.01 10.42
N ILE A 6 -2.27 6.83 11.05
CA ILE A 6 -2.24 5.54 10.33
C ILE A 6 -3.51 5.37 9.49
N ARG A 7 -4.69 5.65 10.05
CA ARG A 7 -5.97 5.59 9.32
C ARG A 7 -5.99 6.58 8.14
N ALA A 8 -5.48 7.79 8.33
CA ALA A 8 -5.40 8.79 7.26
C ALA A 8 -4.47 8.34 6.13
N VAL A 9 -3.31 7.76 6.46
CA VAL A 9 -2.38 7.20 5.46
C VAL A 9 -3.02 6.04 4.69
N LEU A 10 -3.69 5.11 5.38
CA LEU A 10 -4.38 3.98 4.74
C LEU A 10 -5.53 4.44 3.82
N HIS A 11 -6.25 5.51 4.22
CA HIS A 11 -7.25 6.13 3.37
C HIS A 11 -6.63 6.76 2.12
N GLY A 12 -5.53 7.51 2.26
CA GLY A 12 -4.79 8.08 1.14
C GLY A 12 -4.26 7.01 0.17
N LEU A 13 -3.74 5.90 0.70
CA LEU A 13 -3.33 4.75 -0.11
C LEU A 13 -4.51 4.18 -0.93
N THR A 14 -5.69 4.05 -0.31
CA THR A 14 -6.88 3.56 -1.01
C THR A 14 -7.26 4.46 -2.19
N LEU A 15 -7.30 5.78 -1.96
CA LEU A 15 -7.60 6.76 -3.01
C LEU A 15 -6.59 6.71 -4.16
N LEU A 16 -5.30 6.60 -3.85
CA LEU A 16 -4.25 6.52 -4.87
C LEU A 16 -4.36 5.24 -5.70
N VAL A 17 -4.70 4.10 -5.08
CA VAL A 17 -4.95 2.83 -5.79
C VAL A 17 -6.17 2.97 -6.70
N ASP A 18 -7.28 3.52 -6.20
CA ASP A 18 -8.51 3.72 -7.01
C ASP A 18 -8.26 4.63 -8.23
N ASP A 19 -7.52 5.72 -8.04
CA ASP A 19 -7.14 6.64 -9.12
C ASP A 19 -6.32 5.95 -10.21
N THR A 20 -5.55 4.90 -9.87
CA THR A 20 -4.81 4.14 -10.87
C THR A 20 -5.67 3.19 -11.71
N LYS A 21 -6.98 3.03 -11.50
CA LYS A 21 -7.80 2.09 -12.29
C LYS A 21 -7.91 2.47 -13.77
N ARG A 22 -8.00 3.77 -14.05
CA ARG A 22 -8.14 4.33 -15.40
C ARG A 22 -7.07 5.35 -15.74
N ALA A 23 -6.07 5.49 -14.87
CA ALA A 23 -4.95 6.38 -15.07
C ALA A 23 -4.18 6.04 -16.35
N SER A 24 -3.64 7.09 -16.99
CA SER A 24 -2.55 6.98 -17.96
C SER A 24 -1.32 6.34 -17.28
N GLN A 25 -0.36 5.87 -18.06
CA GLN A 25 0.87 5.30 -17.51
C GLN A 25 1.66 6.33 -16.66
N LEU A 26 1.74 7.58 -17.13
CA LEU A 26 2.43 8.66 -16.40
C LEU A 26 1.75 8.93 -15.05
N ASP A 27 0.42 8.95 -15.02
CA ASP A 27 -0.31 9.17 -13.77
C ASP A 27 -0.22 7.96 -12.85
N ALA A 28 -0.21 6.73 -13.40
CA ALA A 28 0.04 5.52 -12.62
C ALA A 28 1.44 5.54 -11.98
N MET A 29 2.48 6.01 -12.68
CA MET A 29 3.82 6.20 -12.11
C MET A 29 3.86 7.27 -11.01
N ARG A 30 3.14 8.38 -11.19
CA ARG A 30 3.02 9.43 -10.15
C ARG A 30 2.33 8.88 -8.90
N ASN A 31 1.23 8.17 -9.06
CA ASN A 31 0.51 7.54 -7.95
C ASN A 31 1.39 6.49 -7.27
N TYR A 32 2.14 5.69 -8.03
CA TYR A 32 3.12 4.75 -7.47
C TYR A 32 4.16 5.46 -6.60
N ALA A 33 4.74 6.58 -7.06
CA ALA A 33 5.70 7.35 -6.26
C ALA A 33 5.08 7.88 -4.95
N ALA A 34 3.83 8.36 -4.99
CA ALA A 34 3.10 8.79 -3.79
C ALA A 34 2.82 7.62 -2.83
N ILE A 35 2.44 6.45 -3.37
CA ILE A 35 2.23 5.23 -2.59
C ILE A 35 3.53 4.81 -1.91
N MET A 36 4.67 4.84 -2.60
CA MET A 36 5.98 4.51 -2.01
C MET A 36 6.33 5.45 -0.84
N ALA A 37 6.03 6.75 -0.95
CA ALA A 37 6.25 7.71 0.12
C ALA A 37 5.42 7.39 1.36
N LEU A 38 4.11 7.15 1.18
CA LEU A 38 3.21 6.76 2.27
C LEU A 38 3.59 5.41 2.90
N CYS A 39 4.05 4.46 2.10
CA CYS A 39 4.56 3.17 2.56
C CYS A 39 5.83 3.33 3.41
N ALA A 40 6.72 4.25 3.07
CA ALA A 40 7.91 4.55 3.88
C ALA A 40 7.53 5.14 5.26
N ASP A 41 6.52 6.01 5.31
CA ASP A 41 6.01 6.55 6.57
C ASP A 41 5.36 5.47 7.45
N LEU A 42 4.60 4.55 6.85
CA LEU A 42 4.05 3.39 7.56
C LEU A 42 5.13 2.45 8.10
N ARG A 43 6.22 2.20 7.36
CA ARG A 43 7.36 1.40 7.85
C ARG A 43 8.02 2.06 9.04
N ARG A 44 8.26 3.37 8.98
CA ARG A 44 8.84 4.13 10.11
C ARG A 44 7.95 4.02 11.36
N ALA A 45 6.63 4.10 11.19
CA ALA A 45 5.70 3.87 12.27
C ALA A 45 5.76 2.42 12.79
N ALA A 46 5.85 1.42 11.90
CA ALA A 46 5.88 0.00 12.25
C ALA A 46 7.05 -0.40 13.16
N ASP A 47 8.21 0.22 12.99
CA ASP A 47 9.39 0.02 13.85
C ASP A 47 9.10 0.41 15.32
N GLU A 48 8.16 1.33 15.56
CA GLU A 48 7.73 1.74 16.89
C GLU A 48 6.80 0.70 17.58
N TYR A 49 6.21 -0.23 16.83
CA TYR A 49 5.13 -1.12 17.32
C TYR A 49 5.51 -2.59 17.54
N ASN A 50 6.79 -2.97 17.41
CA ASN A 50 7.27 -4.36 17.59
C ASN A 50 6.59 -5.43 16.68
N GLY A 51 5.72 -5.00 15.74
CA GLY A 51 5.04 -5.79 14.71
C GLY A 51 5.66 -5.63 13.30
N ALA A 52 6.86 -5.04 13.25
CA ALA A 52 7.50 -4.53 12.03
C ALA A 52 7.60 -5.53 10.87
N ARG A 53 7.80 -6.83 11.15
CA ARG A 53 7.98 -7.85 10.11
C ARG A 53 6.71 -8.10 9.29
N ASN A 54 5.55 -8.17 9.94
CA ASN A 54 4.28 -8.42 9.25
C ASN A 54 3.84 -7.19 8.46
N ILE A 55 3.99 -5.99 9.05
CA ILE A 55 3.68 -4.74 8.38
C ILE A 55 4.57 -4.55 7.15
N THR A 56 5.88 -4.75 7.28
CA THR A 56 6.82 -4.60 6.16
C THR A 56 6.52 -5.57 5.01
N MET A 57 6.12 -6.81 5.32
CA MET A 57 5.73 -7.78 4.31
C MET A 57 4.48 -7.33 3.54
N VAL A 58 3.44 -6.87 4.24
CA VAL A 58 2.19 -6.42 3.61
C VAL A 58 2.41 -5.12 2.82
N ILE A 59 3.25 -4.21 3.30
CA ILE A 59 3.65 -3.02 2.54
C ILE A 59 4.37 -3.43 1.24
N SER A 60 5.26 -4.42 1.29
CA SER A 60 5.97 -4.90 0.10
C SER A 60 5.00 -5.54 -0.92
N GLU A 61 3.94 -6.21 -0.46
CA GLU A 61 2.86 -6.71 -1.32
C GLU A 61 2.15 -5.57 -2.07
N LEU A 62 1.77 -4.50 -1.35
CA LEU A 62 1.17 -3.30 -1.95
C LEU A 62 2.08 -2.67 -3.01
N GLU A 63 3.35 -2.45 -2.67
CA GLU A 63 4.32 -1.82 -3.57
C GLU A 63 4.53 -2.64 -4.84
N ASN A 64 4.61 -3.98 -4.74
CA ASN A 64 4.78 -4.85 -5.89
C ASN A 64 3.57 -4.80 -6.83
N HIS A 65 2.34 -4.84 -6.28
CA HIS A 65 1.14 -4.70 -7.11
C HIS A 65 1.12 -3.34 -7.82
N MET A 66 1.48 -2.26 -7.12
CA MET A 66 1.43 -0.92 -7.68
C MET A 66 2.56 -0.63 -8.67
N ALA A 67 3.73 -1.23 -8.48
CA ALA A 67 4.82 -1.12 -9.43
C ALA A 67 4.48 -1.87 -10.75
N ALA A 68 3.76 -2.99 -10.67
CA ALA A 68 3.23 -3.68 -11.84
C ALA A 68 2.15 -2.83 -12.56
N VAL A 69 1.23 -2.19 -11.81
CA VAL A 69 0.23 -1.25 -12.39
C VAL A 69 0.89 -0.07 -13.08
N ALA A 70 2.01 0.43 -12.55
CA ALA A 70 2.81 1.50 -13.15
C ALA A 70 3.68 1.02 -14.34
N GLY A 71 3.70 -0.28 -14.64
CA GLY A 71 4.50 -0.86 -15.72
C GLY A 71 6.01 -0.89 -15.44
N LEU A 72 6.40 -0.87 -14.16
CA LEU A 72 7.81 -0.82 -13.73
C LEU A 72 8.44 -2.21 -13.55
N PHE A 73 7.64 -3.21 -13.18
CA PHE A 73 8.10 -4.60 -13.05
C PHE A 73 7.20 -5.55 -13.83
N PRO A 74 7.72 -6.25 -14.86
CA PRO A 74 6.96 -7.20 -15.66
C PRO A 74 6.89 -8.59 -15.01
N THR A 75 7.30 -8.76 -13.76
CA THR A 75 7.52 -10.09 -13.18
C THR A 75 6.24 -10.84 -12.85
N TRP A 76 5.11 -10.15 -12.71
CA TRP A 76 3.82 -10.73 -12.34
C TRP A 76 2.84 -10.55 -13.51
N ASP A 77 2.61 -11.64 -14.24
CA ASP A 77 1.72 -11.64 -15.41
C ASP A 77 0.25 -11.74 -14.94
N LEU A 78 -0.24 -10.69 -14.27
CA LEU A 78 -1.62 -10.57 -13.85
C LEU A 78 -2.29 -9.39 -14.58
N PRO A 79 -3.59 -9.50 -14.92
CA PRO A 79 -4.37 -8.36 -15.35
C PRO A 79 -4.33 -7.20 -14.34
N ARG A 80 -4.35 -5.96 -14.82
CA ARG A 80 -4.37 -4.75 -13.99
C ARG A 80 -5.39 -4.83 -12.84
N ASP A 81 -6.61 -5.26 -13.13
CA ASP A 81 -7.67 -5.38 -12.12
C ASP A 81 -7.35 -6.36 -10.99
N GLN A 82 -6.56 -7.40 -11.27
CA GLN A 82 -6.09 -8.33 -10.24
C GLN A 82 -4.99 -7.68 -9.39
N HIS A 83 -4.10 -6.88 -9.99
CA HIS A 83 -3.16 -6.08 -9.21
C HIS A 83 -3.86 -5.08 -8.29
N LEU A 84 -4.89 -4.39 -8.77
CA LEU A 84 -5.67 -3.45 -7.96
C LEU A 84 -6.38 -4.19 -6.80
N THR A 85 -6.97 -5.35 -7.09
CA THR A 85 -7.59 -6.21 -6.06
C THR A 85 -6.57 -6.62 -4.99
N GLY A 86 -5.36 -7.02 -5.41
CA GLY A 86 -4.26 -7.34 -4.50
C GLY A 86 -3.80 -6.14 -3.65
N ALA A 87 -3.68 -4.96 -4.26
CA ALA A 87 -3.34 -3.72 -3.57
C ALA A 87 -4.38 -3.36 -2.49
N HIS A 88 -5.67 -3.43 -2.80
CA HIS A 88 -6.73 -3.21 -1.81
C HIS A 88 -6.72 -4.27 -0.69
N ALA A 89 -6.42 -5.52 -1.02
CA ALA A 89 -6.27 -6.58 -0.02
C ALA A 89 -5.10 -6.31 0.93
N ALA A 90 -3.96 -5.82 0.42
CA ALA A 90 -2.83 -5.40 1.22
C ALA A 90 -3.18 -4.24 2.16
N ILE A 91 -3.85 -3.19 1.65
CA ILE A 91 -4.32 -2.07 2.48
C ILE A 91 -5.30 -2.57 3.57
N SER A 92 -6.21 -3.46 3.22
CA SER A 92 -7.18 -4.04 4.17
C SER A 92 -6.49 -4.87 5.26
N LYS A 93 -5.40 -5.58 4.93
CA LYS A 93 -4.57 -6.28 5.92
C LYS A 93 -3.95 -5.26 6.88
N LEU A 94 -3.35 -4.18 6.38
CA LEU A 94 -2.76 -3.11 7.20
C LEU A 94 -3.77 -2.43 8.12
N ALA A 95 -5.02 -2.29 7.68
CA ALA A 95 -6.10 -1.68 8.45
C ALA A 95 -6.60 -2.54 9.63
N LYS A 96 -6.20 -3.81 9.73
CA LYS A 96 -6.55 -4.64 10.89
C LYS A 96 -5.79 -4.13 12.11
N GLY A 97 -6.47 -3.87 13.22
CA GLY A 97 -5.85 -3.40 14.48
C GLY A 97 -4.69 -4.27 14.95
N THR A 98 -4.74 -5.58 14.64
CA THR A 98 -3.66 -6.53 14.93
C THR A 98 -2.35 -6.25 14.19
N CYS A 99 -2.35 -5.51 13.08
CA CYS A 99 -1.13 -5.21 12.34
C CYS A 99 -0.23 -4.22 13.09
N PHE A 100 -0.81 -3.21 13.76
CA PHE A 100 -0.06 -2.20 14.53
C PHE A 100 -0.10 -2.45 16.04
N GLY A 101 -0.46 -3.67 16.47
CA GLY A 101 -0.57 -4.00 17.90
C GLY A 101 -1.67 -3.22 18.63
N GLN A 102 -2.65 -2.69 17.90
CA GLN A 102 -3.82 -2.02 18.46
C GLN A 102 -4.81 -3.10 18.91
N SER A 103 -5.19 -3.06 20.19
CA SER A 103 -6.26 -3.93 20.72
C SER A 103 -7.55 -3.68 19.94
N ALA A 104 -8.24 -4.77 19.58
CA ALA A 104 -9.50 -4.75 18.84
C ALA A 104 -10.65 -4.12 19.63
#